data_AF-A0AAJ5P3M5-F1
#
_entry.id   AF-A0AAJ5P3M5-F1
#
_cell.length_a   1.000
_cell.length_b   1.000
_cell.length_c   1.000
_cell.angle_alpha   90.00
_cell.angle_beta   90.00
_cell.angle_gamma   90.00
#
_symmetry.space_group_name_H-M   'P 1'
#
loop_
_entity.id
_entity.type
_entity.pdbx_description
1 polymer ?
#
loop_
_entity_poly.entity_id
_entity_poly.type
_entity_poly.pdbx_seq_one_letter_code
_entity_poly.pdbx_strand_id
1 'polypeptide(L)'
;MSILVLYGTQLADTPEDAKVAMKILSEEGLLELPGDSARAEFLKNTLDESATEILRTALKEDIYTFSHVPNLTDENFAGNTSGVAMEFKLMGLEMITKTKEANYKRGLRQRIAIFAHYLGMKQIALESHSIVPQFSRGLPKNLLEISQIVNNLEGKVTNRQLISLLPFVEDPDAELEALEEEKKKNMEDMPMFNQDNTKPEDEVEDEESGVLGEEESQSDLPADGQGRKAGRQVR
;
A
#
# COMPACT_ATOMS: atom_id res chain seq x y z
N MET A 1 -9.59 42.84 28.71
CA MET A 1 -10.37 43.15 29.94
C MET A 1 -10.07 42.04 30.93
N SER A 2 -9.30 42.33 31.98
CA SER A 2 -8.98 41.37 33.04
C SER A 2 -9.92 41.61 34.21
N ILE A 3 -10.50 40.54 34.75
CA ILE A 3 -11.35 40.61 35.94
C ILE A 3 -10.48 40.21 37.12
N LEU A 4 -10.34 41.09 38.11
CA LEU A 4 -9.65 40.77 39.37
C LEU A 4 -10.67 40.17 40.33
N VAL A 5 -10.40 38.97 40.84
CA VAL A 5 -11.24 38.27 41.80
C VAL A 5 -10.54 38.27 43.15
N LEU A 6 -11.26 38.68 44.18
CA LEU A 6 -10.79 38.68 45.57
C LEU A 6 -11.44 37.52 46.32
N TYR A 7 -10.62 36.72 47.00
CA TYR A 7 -11.04 35.62 47.85
C TYR A 7 -10.79 35.98 49.31
N GLY A 8 -11.78 35.73 50.17
CA GLY A 8 -11.65 35.93 51.61
C GLY A 8 -11.70 37.39 52.09
N THR A 9 -11.85 38.36 51.19
CA THR A 9 -11.99 39.78 51.53
C THR A 9 -12.98 40.47 50.59
N GLN A 10 -13.60 41.55 51.07
CA GLN A 10 -14.40 42.47 50.27
C GLN A 10 -13.65 43.79 50.13
N LEU A 11 -13.78 44.44 48.96
CA LEU A 11 -13.07 45.68 48.68
C LEU A 11 -13.58 46.85 49.53
N ALA A 12 -14.88 46.86 49.85
CA ALA A 12 -15.51 47.78 50.78
C ALA A 12 -16.89 47.25 51.20
N ASP A 13 -17.42 47.76 52.31
CA ASP A 13 -18.73 47.36 52.86
C ASP A 13 -19.92 47.95 52.06
N THR A 14 -19.70 49.06 51.34
CA THR A 14 -20.74 49.72 50.53
C THR A 14 -20.32 49.83 49.05
N PRO A 15 -21.30 49.86 48.11
CA PRO A 15 -21.01 49.95 46.68
C PRO A 15 -20.44 51.32 46.25
N GLU A 16 -20.63 52.36 47.06
CA GLU A 16 -20.06 53.69 46.80
C GLU A 16 -18.58 53.74 47.17
N ASP A 17 -18.24 53.19 48.34
CA ASP A 17 -16.86 53.11 48.83
C ASP A 17 -16.02 52.17 47.95
N ALA A 18 -16.63 51.10 47.42
CA ALA A 18 -15.96 50.18 46.50
C ALA A 18 -15.49 50.89 45.21
N LYS A 19 -16.23 51.89 44.70
CA LYS A 19 -15.83 52.65 43.52
C LYS A 19 -14.65 53.58 43.82
N VAL A 20 -14.62 54.17 45.00
CA VAL A 20 -13.50 55.00 45.46
C VAL A 20 -12.25 54.14 45.63
N ALA A 21 -12.38 52.97 46.26
CA ALA A 21 -11.29 52.01 46.42
C ALA A 21 -10.76 51.49 45.07
N MET A 22 -11.63 51.22 44.08
CA MET A 22 -11.20 50.85 42.73
C MET A 22 -10.42 51.96 42.03
N LYS A 23 -10.78 53.23 42.26
CA LYS A 23 -10.07 54.37 41.68
C LYS A 23 -8.66 54.51 42.28
N ILE A 24 -8.56 54.40 43.60
CA ILE A 24 -7.29 54.41 44.32
C ILE A 24 -6.41 53.23 43.87
N LEU A 25 -6.98 52.03 43.76
CA LEU A 25 -6.28 50.85 43.23
C LEU A 25 -5.72 51.11 41.82
N SER A 26 -6.48 51.79 40.96
CA SER A 26 -6.03 52.09 39.60
C SER A 26 -4.93 53.16 39.53
N GLU A 27 -4.88 54.07 40.51
CA GLU A 27 -3.90 55.16 40.58
C GLU A 27 -2.60 54.72 41.27
N GLU A 28 -2.72 53.99 42.40
CA GLU A 28 -1.59 53.57 43.24
C GLU A 28 -1.06 52.17 42.88
N GLY A 29 -1.88 51.32 42.23
CA GLY A 29 -1.48 49.98 41.80
C GLY A 29 -1.22 48.97 42.93
N LEU A 30 -1.51 49.33 44.19
CA LEU A 30 -1.27 48.53 45.38
C LEU A 30 -2.59 48.08 46.01
N LEU A 31 -2.68 46.80 46.38
CA LEU A 31 -3.80 46.24 47.13
C LEU A 31 -3.28 45.47 48.35
N GLU A 32 -3.61 45.97 49.53
CA GLU A 32 -3.35 45.27 50.78
C GLU A 32 -4.52 44.35 51.11
N LEU A 33 -4.22 43.08 51.43
CA LEU A 33 -5.21 42.07 51.75
C LEU A 33 -5.14 41.75 53.24
N PRO A 34 -6.26 41.80 53.99
CA PRO A 34 -6.26 41.52 55.41
C PRO A 34 -6.18 40.01 55.68
N GLY A 35 -5.09 39.59 56.34
CA GLY A 35 -4.87 38.22 56.82
C GLY A 35 -4.27 37.26 55.79
N ASP A 36 -3.62 36.20 56.28
CA ASP A 36 -2.89 35.21 55.46
C ASP A 36 -3.81 34.38 54.53
N SER A 37 -5.13 34.43 54.72
CA SER A 37 -6.11 33.68 53.92
C SER A 37 -6.68 34.46 52.74
N ALA A 38 -6.43 35.77 52.65
CA ALA A 38 -6.96 36.60 51.58
C ALA A 38 -6.06 36.51 50.32
N ARG A 39 -6.68 36.31 49.15
CA ARG A 39 -5.97 36.18 47.87
C ARG A 39 -6.63 37.02 46.79
N ALA A 40 -5.81 37.64 45.94
CA ALA A 40 -6.27 38.36 44.76
C ALA A 40 -5.67 37.71 43.52
N GLU A 41 -6.52 37.20 42.64
CA GLU A 41 -6.09 36.55 41.40
C GLU A 41 -6.86 37.15 40.22
N PHE A 42 -6.17 37.39 39.12
CA PHE A 42 -6.86 37.71 37.88
C PHE A 42 -7.52 36.44 37.35
N LEU A 43 -8.81 36.53 37.03
CA LEU A 43 -9.52 35.48 36.33
C LEU A 43 -8.90 35.33 34.95
N LYS A 44 -8.04 34.33 34.81
CA LYS A 44 -7.44 33.93 33.55
C LYS A 44 -8.26 32.75 33.05
N ASN A 45 -8.74 32.83 31.80
CA ASN A 45 -9.21 31.64 31.11
C ASN A 45 -7.97 30.80 30.81
N THR A 46 -7.59 29.91 31.73
CA THR A 46 -6.48 28.99 31.51
C THR A 46 -6.93 27.99 30.45
N LEU A 47 -6.50 28.22 29.22
CA LEU A 47 -6.60 27.19 28.19
C LEU A 47 -5.65 26.08 28.60
N ASP A 48 -6.20 24.91 28.86
CA ASP A 48 -5.42 23.71 29.02
C ASP A 48 -4.83 23.35 27.65
N GLU A 49 -3.51 23.47 27.54
CA GLU A 49 -2.77 23.17 26.31
C GLU A 49 -3.01 21.71 25.90
N SER A 50 -3.12 20.80 26.88
CA SER A 50 -3.39 19.38 26.64
C SER A 50 -4.79 19.15 26.06
N ALA A 51 -5.82 19.82 26.60
CA ALA A 51 -7.18 19.75 26.05
C ALA A 51 -7.23 20.33 24.62
N THR A 52 -6.44 21.36 24.34
CA THR A 52 -6.36 21.97 23.01
C THR A 52 -5.70 21.05 21.99
N GLU A 53 -4.67 20.30 22.39
CA GLU A 53 -4.02 19.29 21.54
C GLU A 53 -4.94 18.09 21.24
N ILE A 54 -5.69 17.62 22.24
CA ILE A 54 -6.68 16.56 22.07
C ILE A 54 -7.75 17.01 21.07
N LEU A 55 -8.29 18.22 21.25
CA LEU A 55 -9.28 18.79 20.33
C LEU A 55 -8.72 18.94 18.92
N ARG A 56 -7.48 19.41 18.78
CA ARG A 56 -6.81 19.53 17.47
C ARG A 56 -6.70 18.17 16.78
N THR A 57 -6.35 17.13 17.53
CA THR A 57 -6.19 15.77 16.99
C THR A 57 -7.54 15.19 16.56
N ALA A 58 -8.57 15.33 17.40
CA ALA A 58 -9.93 14.92 17.06
C ALA A 58 -10.45 15.62 15.79
N LEU A 59 -10.28 16.95 15.70
CA LEU A 59 -10.67 17.70 14.51
C LEU A 59 -9.91 17.25 13.25
N LYS A 60 -8.62 16.91 13.39
CA LYS A 60 -7.82 16.39 12.28
C LYS A 60 -8.39 15.05 11.79
N GLU A 61 -8.72 14.13 12.70
CA GLU A 61 -9.33 12.83 12.38
C GLU A 61 -10.71 12.97 11.75
N ASP A 62 -11.54 13.87 12.29
CA ASP A 62 -12.87 14.18 11.76
C ASP A 62 -12.80 14.71 10.32
N ILE A 63 -11.85 15.61 10.02
CA ILE A 63 -11.65 16.14 8.67
C ILE A 63 -11.35 15.01 7.69
N TYR A 64 -10.47 14.06 8.02
CA TYR A 64 -10.14 12.95 7.13
C TYR A 64 -11.32 11.99 6.95
N THR A 65 -12.05 11.71 8.03
CA THR A 65 -13.27 10.89 7.98
C THR A 65 -14.34 11.51 7.08
N PHE A 66 -14.60 12.81 7.20
CA PHE A 66 -15.60 13.50 6.38
C PHE A 66 -15.16 13.74 4.94
N SER A 67 -13.89 14.09 4.72
CA SER A 67 -13.36 14.33 3.38
C SER A 67 -13.13 13.04 2.58
N HIS A 68 -13.13 11.88 3.25
CA HIS A 68 -12.77 10.58 2.67
C HIS A 68 -11.38 10.60 2.01
N VAL A 69 -10.51 11.51 2.46
CA VAL A 69 -9.10 11.58 2.05
C VAL A 69 -8.27 10.88 3.12
N PRO A 70 -7.41 9.92 2.76
CA PRO A 70 -6.56 9.24 3.71
C PRO A 70 -5.45 10.17 4.21
N ASN A 71 -5.12 10.06 5.49
CA ASN A 71 -3.98 10.78 6.06
C ASN A 71 -2.67 10.05 5.70
N LEU A 72 -1.89 10.63 4.80
CA LEU A 72 -0.62 10.06 4.36
C LEU A 72 0.52 10.18 5.40
N THR A 73 0.34 11.03 6.43
CA THR A 73 1.34 11.21 7.49
C THR A 73 1.06 10.33 8.70
N ASP A 74 0.06 9.45 8.64
CA ASP A 74 -0.24 8.51 9.71
C ASP A 74 0.83 7.40 9.74
N GLU A 75 1.35 7.08 10.92
CA GLU A 75 2.31 5.98 11.11
C GLU A 75 1.72 4.64 10.66
N ASN A 76 0.40 4.49 10.79
CA ASN A 76 -0.31 3.32 10.27
C ASN A 76 -0.23 3.23 8.74
N PHE A 77 -0.04 4.34 8.02
CA PHE A 77 0.13 4.35 6.56
C PHE A 77 1.57 4.00 6.16
N ALA A 78 2.56 4.38 6.96
CA ALA A 78 3.99 4.16 6.71
C ALA A 78 4.51 2.76 7.13
N GLY A 79 3.75 2.03 7.95
CA GLY A 79 4.08 0.62 8.26
C GLY A 79 3.97 -0.27 7.02
N ASN A 80 4.67 -1.43 7.02
CA ASN A 80 4.62 -2.50 6.01
C ASN A 80 3.20 -3.08 5.85
N THR A 81 2.31 -2.26 5.31
CA THR A 81 0.91 -2.57 5.11
C THR A 81 0.82 -3.35 3.81
N SER A 82 0.17 -4.52 3.84
CA SER A 82 -0.08 -5.32 2.65
C SER A 82 -0.83 -4.50 1.58
N GLY A 83 -0.63 -4.81 0.29
CA GLY A 83 -1.30 -4.10 -0.81
C GLY A 83 -2.82 -3.96 -0.62
N VAL A 84 -3.46 -5.03 -0.12
CA VAL A 84 -4.90 -5.06 0.21
C VAL A 84 -5.28 -4.06 1.29
N ALA A 85 -4.47 -3.90 2.34
CA ALA A 85 -4.76 -2.97 3.41
C ALA A 85 -4.52 -1.50 2.99
N MET A 86 -3.64 -1.25 2.00
CA MET A 86 -3.56 0.07 1.35
C MET A 86 -4.80 0.36 0.50
N GLU A 87 -5.31 -0.62 -0.25
CA GLU A 87 -6.55 -0.46 -1.04
C GLU A 87 -7.76 -0.10 -0.15
N PHE A 88 -7.92 -0.78 0.99
CA PHE A 88 -9.00 -0.44 1.94
C PHE A 88 -8.88 0.99 2.49
N LYS A 89 -7.67 1.48 2.76
CA LYS A 89 -7.44 2.87 3.21
C LYS A 89 -7.75 3.89 2.11
N LEU A 90 -7.52 3.54 0.85
CA LEU A 90 -7.77 4.40 -0.31
C LEU A 90 -9.21 4.30 -0.84
N MET A 91 -10.00 3.32 -0.37
CA MET A 91 -11.35 3.04 -0.87
C MET A 91 -12.27 4.27 -0.88
N GLY A 92 -12.24 5.09 0.17
CA GLY A 92 -13.04 6.32 0.25
C GLY A 92 -12.69 7.32 -0.86
N LEU A 93 -11.38 7.52 -1.10
CA LEU A 93 -10.88 8.37 -2.18
C LEU A 93 -11.24 7.80 -3.55
N GLU A 94 -11.21 6.47 -3.70
CA GLU A 94 -11.58 5.79 -4.93
C GLU A 94 -13.06 6.01 -5.30
N MET A 95 -13.97 5.97 -4.33
CA MET A 95 -15.40 6.23 -4.58
C MET A 95 -15.65 7.67 -5.06
N ILE A 96 -14.99 8.66 -4.45
CA ILE A 96 -15.09 10.06 -4.89
C ILE A 96 -14.51 10.23 -6.29
N THR A 97 -13.32 9.69 -6.52
CA THR A 97 -12.64 9.82 -7.81
C THR A 97 -13.36 9.07 -8.93
N LYS A 98 -14.02 7.94 -8.66
CA LYS A 98 -14.91 7.24 -9.60
C LYS A 98 -16.10 8.09 -10.01
N THR A 99 -16.71 8.80 -9.05
CA THR A 99 -17.82 9.72 -9.33
C THR A 99 -17.35 10.91 -10.19
N LYS A 100 -16.16 11.45 -9.92
CA LYS A 100 -15.56 12.51 -10.75
C LYS A 100 -15.22 12.00 -12.15
N GLU A 101 -14.63 10.82 -12.26
CA GLU A 101 -14.30 10.20 -13.55
C GLU A 101 -15.55 9.97 -14.41
N ALA A 102 -16.65 9.50 -13.84
CA ALA A 102 -17.91 9.34 -14.56
C ALA A 102 -18.42 10.67 -15.15
N ASN A 103 -18.31 11.77 -14.39
CA ASN A 103 -18.65 13.10 -14.86
C ASN A 103 -17.71 13.58 -15.97
N TYR A 104 -16.40 13.36 -15.82
CA TYR A 104 -15.42 13.66 -16.88
C TYR A 104 -15.69 12.85 -18.14
N LYS A 105 -15.98 11.55 -18.03
CA LYS A 105 -16.29 10.67 -19.16
C LYS A 105 -17.53 11.16 -19.91
N ARG A 106 -18.57 11.61 -19.20
CA ARG A 106 -19.75 12.24 -19.80
C ARG A 106 -19.40 13.52 -20.56
N GLY A 107 -18.64 14.43 -19.93
CA GLY A 107 -18.22 15.69 -20.55
C GLY A 107 -17.30 15.47 -21.76
N LEU A 108 -16.37 14.52 -21.67
CA LEU A 108 -15.44 14.21 -22.76
C LEU A 108 -16.16 13.60 -23.96
N ARG A 109 -17.10 12.67 -23.74
CA ARG A 109 -17.94 12.12 -24.82
C ARG A 109 -18.72 13.22 -25.53
N GLN A 110 -19.30 14.15 -24.78
CA GLN A 110 -20.03 15.28 -25.36
C GLN A 110 -19.09 16.18 -26.19
N ARG A 111 -17.89 16.46 -25.71
CA ARG A 111 -16.87 17.21 -26.47
C ARG A 111 -16.42 16.48 -27.74
N ILE A 112 -16.19 15.17 -27.67
CA ILE A 112 -15.83 14.33 -28.82
C ILE A 112 -16.95 14.36 -29.86
N ALA A 113 -18.21 14.27 -29.44
CA ALA A 113 -19.36 14.36 -30.34
C ALA A 113 -19.42 15.72 -31.07
N ILE A 114 -19.16 16.82 -30.36
CA ILE A 114 -19.09 18.17 -30.97
C ILE A 114 -17.95 18.25 -31.98
N PHE A 115 -16.76 17.73 -31.64
CA PHE A 115 -15.63 17.71 -32.57
C PHE A 115 -15.88 16.84 -33.80
N ALA A 116 -16.50 15.67 -33.63
CA ALA A 116 -16.90 14.80 -34.73
C ALA A 116 -17.88 15.52 -35.67
N HIS A 117 -18.87 16.23 -35.12
CA HIS A 117 -19.79 17.06 -35.92
C HIS A 117 -19.06 18.17 -36.69
N TYR A 118 -18.14 18.88 -36.05
CA TYR A 118 -17.35 19.93 -36.71
C TYR A 118 -16.45 19.37 -37.82
N LEU A 119 -15.81 18.22 -37.60
CA LEU A 119 -14.99 17.53 -38.60
C LEU A 119 -15.84 16.99 -39.76
N GLY A 120 -17.06 16.52 -39.47
CA GLY A 120 -18.04 16.15 -40.49
C GLY A 120 -18.40 17.31 -41.42
N MET A 121 -18.49 18.54 -40.90
CA MET A 121 -18.68 19.73 -41.75
C MET A 121 -17.48 19.98 -42.68
N LYS A 122 -16.27 19.55 -42.28
CA LYS A 122 -15.03 19.61 -43.10
C LYS A 122 -14.83 18.38 -43.99
N GLN A 123 -15.85 17.54 -44.17
CA GLN A 123 -15.78 16.29 -44.97
C GLN A 123 -14.83 15.22 -44.38
N ILE A 124 -14.52 15.28 -43.09
CA ILE A 124 -13.79 14.23 -42.38
C ILE A 124 -14.80 13.41 -41.60
N ALA A 125 -15.08 12.18 -42.04
CA ALA A 125 -15.96 11.26 -41.35
C ALA A 125 -15.25 10.68 -40.13
N LEU A 126 -15.60 11.17 -38.94
CA LEU A 126 -15.15 10.61 -37.67
C LEU A 126 -16.36 10.10 -36.90
N GLU A 127 -16.41 8.80 -36.62
CA GLU A 127 -17.42 8.27 -35.71
C GLU A 127 -17.06 8.60 -34.26
N SER A 128 -17.90 9.38 -33.59
CA SER A 128 -17.66 9.77 -32.19
C SER A 128 -17.62 8.60 -31.21
N HIS A 129 -18.20 7.45 -31.58
CA HIS A 129 -18.31 6.25 -30.73
C HIS A 129 -17.04 5.39 -30.74
N SER A 130 -16.14 5.57 -31.71
CA SER A 130 -14.89 4.82 -31.78
C SER A 130 -13.83 5.30 -30.79
N ILE A 131 -13.96 6.52 -30.27
CA ILE A 131 -13.02 7.12 -29.32
C ILE A 131 -13.52 6.89 -27.89
N VAL A 132 -12.84 5.99 -27.17
CA VAL A 132 -13.11 5.72 -25.75
C VAL A 132 -12.00 6.34 -24.90
N PRO A 133 -12.32 7.34 -24.05
CA PRO A 133 -11.32 7.85 -23.11
C PRO A 133 -10.99 6.83 -22.03
N GLN A 134 -9.69 6.63 -21.81
CA GLN A 134 -9.13 5.79 -20.76
C GLN A 134 -8.53 6.68 -19.67
N PHE A 135 -8.79 6.35 -18.41
CA PHE A 135 -8.22 7.03 -17.25
C PHE A 135 -7.37 6.02 -16.47
N SER A 136 -6.09 6.33 -16.27
CA SER A 136 -5.20 5.53 -15.43
C SER A 136 -5.08 6.14 -14.03
N ARG A 137 -4.87 5.28 -13.02
CA ARG A 137 -4.68 5.69 -11.63
C ARG A 137 -3.23 5.46 -11.23
N GLY A 138 -2.58 6.52 -10.75
CA GLY A 138 -1.22 6.46 -10.20
C GLY A 138 -1.21 6.08 -8.72
N LEU A 139 -1.80 4.93 -8.36
CA LEU A 139 -1.71 4.43 -6.99
C LEU A 139 -0.33 3.80 -6.75
N PRO A 140 0.26 3.95 -5.55
CA PRO A 140 1.47 3.23 -5.20
C PRO A 140 1.15 1.72 -5.18
N LYS A 141 1.85 0.95 -6.02
CA LYS A 141 1.68 -0.50 -6.14
C LYS A 141 2.91 -1.20 -5.60
N ASN A 142 2.71 -2.30 -4.88
CA ASN A 142 3.80 -3.15 -4.42
C ASN A 142 4.23 -4.09 -5.56
N LEU A 143 5.36 -3.78 -6.21
CA LEU A 143 5.89 -4.59 -7.32
C LEU A 143 6.31 -6.00 -6.86
N LEU A 144 6.69 -6.18 -5.60
CA LEU A 144 7.09 -7.48 -5.05
C LEU A 144 5.90 -8.42 -4.94
N GLU A 145 4.76 -7.93 -4.46
CA GLU A 145 3.51 -8.69 -4.43
C GLU A 145 3.06 -9.06 -5.85
N ILE A 146 3.16 -8.13 -6.81
CA ILE A 146 2.82 -8.38 -8.22
C ILE A 146 3.73 -9.46 -8.81
N SER A 147 5.05 -9.39 -8.58
CA SER A 147 6.00 -10.41 -9.05
C SER A 147 5.67 -11.80 -8.48
N GLN A 148 5.35 -11.89 -7.19
CA GLN A 148 4.92 -13.14 -6.56
C GLN A 148 3.62 -13.66 -7.18
N ILE A 149 2.65 -12.79 -7.46
CA ILE A 149 1.39 -13.17 -8.13
C ILE A 149 1.67 -13.70 -9.53
N VAL A 150 2.52 -13.03 -10.32
CA VAL A 150 2.89 -13.46 -11.68
C VAL A 150 3.53 -14.84 -11.67
N ASN A 151 4.51 -15.09 -10.79
CA ASN A 151 5.15 -16.41 -10.65
C ASN A 151 4.15 -17.51 -10.25
N ASN A 152 3.16 -17.20 -9.41
CA ASN A 152 2.15 -18.17 -8.97
C ASN A 152 1.08 -18.49 -10.03
N LEU A 153 0.88 -17.58 -10.98
CA LEU A 153 -0.08 -17.68 -12.08
C LEU A 153 0.57 -18.15 -13.39
N GLU A 154 1.89 -18.21 -13.45
CA GLU A 154 2.64 -18.79 -14.55
C GLU A 154 2.17 -20.23 -14.82
N GLY A 155 1.86 -20.53 -16.09
CA GLY A 155 1.33 -21.83 -16.51
C GLY A 155 -0.17 -22.05 -16.28
N LYS A 156 -0.88 -21.14 -15.59
CA LYS A 156 -2.36 -21.21 -15.40
C LYS A 156 -3.13 -20.21 -16.25
N VAL A 157 -2.49 -19.10 -16.61
CA VAL A 157 -3.09 -17.96 -17.31
C VAL A 157 -2.29 -17.66 -18.58
N THR A 158 -2.92 -17.05 -19.58
CA THR A 158 -2.22 -16.64 -20.81
C THR A 158 -1.11 -15.61 -20.51
N ASN A 159 0.01 -15.71 -21.23
CA ASN A 159 1.14 -14.77 -21.07
C ASN A 159 0.72 -13.31 -21.28
N ARG A 160 -0.22 -13.06 -22.21
CA ARG A 160 -0.80 -11.73 -22.45
C ARG A 160 -1.41 -11.13 -21.18
N GLN A 161 -2.17 -11.92 -20.42
CA GLN A 161 -2.81 -11.47 -19.19
C GLN A 161 -1.79 -11.26 -18.06
N LEU A 162 -0.73 -12.07 -17.99
CA LEU A 162 0.36 -11.90 -17.02
C LEU A 162 1.12 -10.59 -17.27
N ILE A 163 1.46 -10.33 -18.53
CA ILE A 163 2.15 -9.10 -18.94
C ILE A 163 1.26 -7.87 -18.68
N SER A 164 -0.04 -7.98 -18.92
CA SER A 164 -1.01 -6.91 -18.64
C SER A 164 -1.14 -6.55 -17.15
N LEU A 165 -0.70 -7.40 -16.22
CA LEU A 165 -0.68 -7.09 -14.79
C LEU A 165 0.51 -6.19 -14.40
N LEU A 166 1.56 -6.15 -15.23
CA LEU A 166 2.76 -5.38 -14.98
C LEU A 166 2.49 -3.89 -15.25
N PRO A 167 2.64 -3.00 -14.25
CA PRO A 167 2.23 -1.61 -14.37
C PRO A 167 3.15 -0.75 -15.25
N PHE A 168 4.33 -1.25 -15.63
CA PHE A 168 5.29 -0.56 -16.49
C PHE A 168 5.13 -0.93 -17.98
N VAL A 169 4.29 -1.91 -18.31
CA VAL A 169 4.02 -2.30 -19.69
C VAL A 169 2.81 -1.52 -20.20
N GLU A 170 3.04 -0.64 -21.18
CA GLU A 170 1.97 0.15 -21.80
C GLU A 170 1.19 -0.64 -22.85
N ASP A 171 1.88 -1.51 -23.61
CA ASP A 171 1.29 -2.37 -24.63
C ASP A 171 1.67 -3.85 -24.43
N PRO A 172 0.75 -4.69 -23.92
CA PRO A 172 1.01 -6.11 -23.71
C PRO A 172 1.27 -6.90 -24.98
N ASP A 173 0.80 -6.42 -26.14
CA ASP A 173 0.95 -7.14 -27.41
C ASP A 173 2.35 -6.93 -27.99
N ALA A 174 2.86 -5.71 -27.93
CA ALA A 174 4.23 -5.40 -28.32
C ALA A 174 5.28 -6.16 -27.46
N GLU A 175 5.05 -6.24 -26.14
CA GLU A 175 5.93 -7.02 -25.24
C GLU A 175 5.87 -8.52 -25.51
N LEU A 176 4.71 -9.04 -25.91
CA LEU A 176 4.56 -10.45 -26.25
C LEU A 176 5.32 -10.79 -27.55
N GLU A 177 5.24 -9.91 -28.56
CA GLU A 177 6.03 -10.04 -29.80
C GLU A 177 7.54 -9.98 -29.50
N ALA A 178 7.98 -9.02 -28.69
CA ALA A 178 9.38 -8.91 -28.29
C ALA A 178 9.88 -10.17 -27.56
N LEU A 179 9.06 -10.73 -26.66
CA LEU A 179 9.39 -11.94 -25.91
C LEU A 179 9.42 -13.19 -26.81
N GLU A 180 8.58 -13.26 -27.84
CA GLU A 180 8.66 -14.31 -28.85
C GLU A 180 9.91 -14.20 -29.73
N GLU A 181 10.31 -12.98 -30.10
CA GLU A 181 11.56 -12.75 -30.83
C GLU A 181 12.79 -13.13 -30.01
N GLU A 182 12.82 -12.81 -28.71
CA GLU A 182 13.90 -13.24 -27.81
C GLU A 182 13.94 -14.77 -27.66
N LYS A 183 12.79 -15.43 -27.55
CA LYS A 183 12.73 -16.90 -27.50
C LYS A 183 13.21 -17.55 -28.79
N LYS A 184 12.86 -16.98 -29.95
CA LYS A 184 13.34 -17.47 -31.25
C LYS A 184 14.84 -17.30 -31.38
N LYS A 185 15.38 -16.13 -31.02
CA LYS A 185 16.83 -15.88 -30.99
C LYS A 185 17.56 -16.83 -30.04
N ASN A 186 17.05 -17.03 -28.82
CA ASN A 186 17.61 -17.98 -27.86
C ASN A 186 17.51 -19.46 -28.31
N MET A 187 16.48 -19.82 -29.09
CA MET A 187 16.36 -21.16 -29.70
C MET A 187 17.33 -21.34 -30.86
N GLU A 188 17.58 -20.28 -31.64
CA GLU A 188 18.58 -20.28 -32.72
C GLU A 188 20.02 -20.31 -32.16
N ASP A 189 20.25 -19.67 -31.02
CA ASP A 189 21.54 -19.64 -30.31
C ASP A 189 21.76 -20.83 -29.36
N MET A 190 20.77 -21.72 -29.19
CA MET A 190 20.93 -23.00 -28.48
C MET A 190 21.57 -24.01 -29.46
N PRO A 191 22.87 -24.34 -29.32
CA PRO A 191 23.46 -25.38 -30.15
C PRO A 191 22.71 -26.70 -29.89
N MET A 192 22.18 -27.31 -30.94
CA MET A 192 21.63 -28.67 -30.95
C MET A 192 22.65 -29.63 -30.33
N PHE A 193 22.59 -29.84 -29.02
CA PHE A 193 23.35 -30.86 -28.33
C PHE A 193 22.65 -32.20 -28.51
N ASN A 194 22.56 -32.65 -29.76
CA ASN A 194 22.35 -34.06 -30.06
C ASN A 194 23.70 -34.73 -29.81
N GLN A 195 23.84 -35.33 -28.62
CA GLN A 195 24.75 -36.45 -28.45
C GLN A 195 24.27 -37.57 -29.37
N ASP A 196 24.95 -37.74 -30.49
CA ASP A 196 24.90 -38.95 -31.30
C ASP A 196 25.30 -40.14 -30.42
N ASN A 197 24.29 -40.82 -29.88
CA ASN A 197 24.45 -42.10 -29.21
C ASN A 197 24.55 -43.18 -30.29
N THR A 198 25.67 -43.23 -31.01
CA THR A 198 25.98 -44.31 -31.95
C THR A 198 26.20 -45.60 -31.18
N LYS A 199 25.21 -46.49 -31.21
CA LYS A 199 25.41 -47.92 -30.95
C LYS A 199 26.24 -48.52 -32.09
N PRO A 200 27.36 -49.21 -31.84
CA PRO A 200 27.97 -50.07 -32.84
C PRO A 200 27.30 -51.45 -32.75
N GLU A 201 26.56 -51.82 -33.78
CA GLU A 201 26.20 -53.21 -34.06
C GLU A 201 27.06 -53.64 -35.24
N ASP A 202 27.87 -54.69 -35.06
CA ASP A 202 28.24 -55.62 -36.12
C ASP A 202 28.49 -57.00 -35.49
N GLU A 203 27.68 -57.95 -35.94
CA GLU A 203 27.68 -59.37 -35.59
C GLU A 203 28.88 -60.09 -36.20
N VAL A 204 29.48 -61.02 -35.44
CA VAL A 204 30.13 -62.21 -36.01
C VAL A 204 29.69 -63.43 -35.20
N GLU A 205 28.92 -64.30 -35.84
CA GLU A 205 28.62 -65.66 -35.39
C GLU A 205 29.90 -66.48 -35.36
N ASP A 206 30.06 -67.33 -34.34
CA ASP A 206 30.64 -68.66 -34.48
C ASP A 206 30.14 -69.53 -33.31
N GLU A 207 29.35 -70.55 -33.66
CA GLU A 207 28.90 -71.62 -32.77
C GLU A 207 30.08 -72.54 -32.41
N GLU A 208 30.22 -72.91 -31.13
CA GLU A 208 29.93 -74.26 -30.61
C GLU A 208 30.83 -74.64 -29.41
N SER A 209 30.23 -75.45 -28.52
CA SER A 209 30.85 -76.32 -27.50
C SER A 209 31.11 -75.76 -26.08
N GLY A 210 30.09 -75.92 -25.22
CA GLY A 210 30.08 -77.03 -24.26
C GLY A 210 30.83 -76.89 -22.92
N VAL A 211 30.14 -77.35 -21.87
CA VAL A 211 30.60 -77.93 -20.59
C VAL A 211 30.51 -77.03 -19.33
N LEU A 212 29.39 -77.23 -18.62
CA LEU A 212 29.23 -77.65 -17.21
C LEU A 212 30.17 -77.08 -16.12
N GLY A 213 29.57 -76.69 -14.99
CA GLY A 213 30.09 -77.05 -13.66
C GLY A 213 30.36 -75.90 -12.67
N GLU A 214 29.43 -75.76 -11.72
CA GLU A 214 29.65 -75.74 -10.26
C GLU A 214 30.61 -74.74 -9.55
N GLU A 215 30.09 -74.29 -8.39
CA GLU A 215 30.75 -73.97 -7.12
C GLU A 215 31.31 -72.55 -6.80
N GLU A 216 30.58 -71.92 -5.87
CA GLU A 216 30.99 -71.23 -4.63
C GLU A 216 32.37 -70.53 -4.54
N SER A 217 32.37 -69.24 -4.16
CA SER A 217 32.91 -68.80 -2.84
C SER A 217 32.81 -67.29 -2.61
N GLN A 218 31.97 -66.96 -1.63
CA GLN A 218 32.05 -65.98 -0.55
C GLN A 218 33.29 -65.06 -0.40
N SER A 219 33.04 -63.76 -0.19
CA SER A 219 33.60 -62.90 0.89
C SER A 219 33.08 -61.46 0.68
N ASP A 220 32.84 -60.58 1.64
CA ASP A 220 32.45 -60.63 3.05
C ASP A 220 31.79 -59.26 3.32
N LEU A 221 30.70 -59.26 4.10
CA LEU A 221 30.06 -58.09 4.75
C LEU A 221 30.87 -57.73 6.03
N PRO A 222 30.68 -56.58 6.76
CA PRO A 222 29.38 -55.94 6.99
C PRO A 222 29.35 -54.41 7.17
N ALA A 223 28.11 -53.92 7.31
CA ALA A 223 27.70 -52.58 7.71
C ALA A 223 27.82 -52.35 9.24
N ASP A 224 28.35 -51.18 9.61
CA ASP A 224 28.16 -50.50 10.91
C ASP A 224 27.05 -49.45 10.72
N GLY A 225 26.15 -49.12 11.65
CA GLY A 225 25.95 -49.54 13.03
C GLY A 225 24.71 -48.81 13.57
N GLN A 226 23.81 -49.53 14.24
CA GLN A 226 22.65 -48.98 14.94
C GLN A 226 23.05 -48.40 16.30
N GLY A 227 22.65 -47.15 16.59
CA GLY A 227 22.61 -46.58 17.93
C GLY A 227 21.15 -46.32 18.36
N ARG A 228 20.72 -47.01 19.42
CA ARG A 228 19.35 -47.19 19.89
C ARG A 228 18.81 -46.04 20.77
N LYS A 229 17.48 -45.85 20.65
CA LYS A 229 16.43 -45.69 21.67
C LYS A 229 16.64 -44.82 22.91
N ALA A 230 15.66 -43.94 23.14
CA ALA A 230 14.74 -43.82 24.31
C ALA A 230 14.21 -42.37 24.31
N GLY A 231 12.98 -41.98 24.63
CA GLY A 231 11.88 -42.59 25.37
C GLY A 231 11.19 -41.46 26.16
N ARG A 232 9.89 -41.25 25.90
CA ARG A 232 8.83 -40.68 26.77
C ARG A 232 9.05 -39.36 27.58
N GLN A 233 8.21 -38.37 27.21
CA GLN A 233 7.09 -37.77 27.98
C GLN A 233 7.28 -36.66 29.03
N VAL A 234 6.29 -35.76 29.00
CA VAL A 234 5.74 -34.83 30.04
C VAL A 234 6.38 -33.44 30.19
N ARG A 235 5.73 -32.41 29.65
CA ARG A 235 4.91 -31.44 30.40
C ARG A 235 4.02 -30.64 29.45
#